data_AF-A0A255HJH0-F1
#
_entry.id   AF-A0A255HJH0-F1
#
_cell.length_a   1.000
_cell.length_b   1.000
_cell.length_c   1.000
_cell.angle_alpha   90.00
_cell.angle_beta   90.00
_cell.angle_gamma   90.00
#
_symmetry.space_group_name_H-M   'P 1'
#
loop_
_entity.id
_entity.type
_entity.pdbx_description
1 polymer ?
#
loop_
_entity_poly.entity_id
_entity_poly.type
_entity_poly.pdbx_seq_one_letter_code
_entity_poly.pdbx_strand_id
1 'polypeptide(L)'
;MELRGLDAHCAPQLTLRLRSDLIPRGQIRHEVVRTTRGDWRPVFVEFSSRNKEHGQYQIEVDVLSHLDGAAARKWVCTFVILVPRRDATLTEIHQIFLSTHKNVRVMADDASIARVTGGDGCNLDVTARNAGIAHVDLSAPQGKIDMGFTTIAWDEELIEVDLPAASECHPHPSVAACIVNAAPEAGEQRQIRLFALEECMLGRFELVDPEADVLLSHFSIDGQDNNGLTRRLSGRHAVIRRSAQGFDIEDVSRYGVLLDGVWPGKHKPVALRQGMRIELTASIKGIVVLGVSAILQHGVILHRLDQGAQAECFYLLLPEARPVVVPAPHTLAPQAAALPMLFHRNGGFWHLDCASGKETALSPATALDKLASFARHNRFASEPYPECWIIRTEGASLCDSAALTA
;
A
#
# COMPACT_ATOMS: atom_id res chain seq x y z
N MET A 1 20.92 -21.75 1.71
CA MET A 1 19.94 -20.68 1.42
C MET A 1 19.10 -20.39 2.65
N GLU A 2 19.21 -19.17 3.18
CA GLU A 2 18.32 -18.65 4.22
C GLU A 2 17.43 -17.55 3.64
N LEU A 3 16.12 -17.64 3.88
CA LEU A 3 15.15 -16.70 3.36
C LEU A 3 14.94 -15.54 4.34
N ARG A 4 15.98 -14.73 4.52
CA ARG A 4 15.96 -13.55 5.39
C ARG A 4 15.30 -12.36 4.68
N GLY A 5 14.62 -11.49 5.42
CA GLY A 5 14.01 -10.26 4.88
C GLY A 5 12.71 -10.46 4.07
N LEU A 6 12.16 -11.67 4.01
CA LEU A 6 10.83 -11.89 3.43
C LEU A 6 9.74 -11.30 4.34
N ASP A 7 8.84 -10.52 3.74
CA ASP A 7 7.70 -9.84 4.38
C ASP A 7 6.94 -10.76 5.35
N ALA A 8 6.52 -10.19 6.49
CA ALA A 8 5.69 -10.86 7.48
C ALA A 8 4.31 -11.27 6.94
N HIS A 9 3.83 -10.63 5.87
CA HIS A 9 2.57 -10.92 5.19
C HIS A 9 2.70 -11.99 4.10
N CYS A 10 3.89 -12.57 3.91
CA CYS A 10 4.08 -13.67 2.99
C CYS A 10 3.35 -14.92 3.48
N ALA A 11 2.67 -15.63 2.57
CA ALA A 11 1.96 -16.86 2.92
C ALA A 11 2.87 -17.85 3.65
N PRO A 12 2.35 -18.63 4.62
CA PRO A 12 3.18 -19.51 5.46
C PRO A 12 3.84 -20.65 4.67
N GLN A 13 3.46 -20.86 3.41
CA GLN A 13 4.05 -21.85 2.50
C GLN A 13 4.56 -21.18 1.22
N LEU A 14 5.79 -21.52 0.86
CA LEU A 14 6.49 -21.10 -0.36
C LEU A 14 6.87 -22.31 -1.20
N THR A 15 6.82 -22.15 -2.51
CA THR A 15 7.49 -23.05 -3.46
C THR A 15 8.75 -22.38 -3.98
N LEU A 16 9.91 -23.00 -3.82
CA LEU A 16 11.14 -22.61 -4.51
C LEU A 16 11.37 -23.52 -5.71
N ARG A 17 11.69 -22.95 -6.87
CA ARG A 17 12.12 -23.68 -8.06
C ARG A 17 13.49 -23.18 -8.44
N LEU A 18 14.47 -24.06 -8.47
CA LEU A 18 15.83 -23.74 -8.88
C LEU A 18 16.14 -24.42 -10.21
N ARG A 19 16.82 -23.72 -11.11
CA ARG A 19 17.25 -24.22 -12.42
C ARG A 19 18.71 -23.89 -12.63
N SER A 20 19.49 -24.91 -12.99
CA SER A 20 20.91 -24.75 -13.29
C SER A 20 21.46 -26.00 -13.95
N ASP A 21 22.49 -25.84 -14.77
CA ASP A 21 23.28 -26.95 -15.30
C ASP A 21 24.03 -27.72 -14.19
N LEU A 22 24.24 -27.11 -13.02
CA LEU A 22 24.86 -27.76 -11.86
C LEU A 22 23.89 -28.66 -11.09
N ILE A 23 22.57 -28.52 -11.30
CA ILE A 23 21.55 -29.30 -10.58
C ILE A 23 21.33 -30.64 -11.32
N PRO A 24 21.32 -31.78 -10.61
CA PRO A 24 20.97 -33.06 -11.22
C PRO A 24 19.58 -32.99 -11.88
N ARG A 25 19.49 -33.27 -13.18
CA ARG A 25 18.29 -33.11 -14.04
C ARG A 25 17.90 -31.67 -14.37
N GLY A 26 18.75 -30.68 -14.10
CA GLY A 26 18.62 -29.30 -14.56
C GLY A 26 17.65 -28.43 -13.76
N GLN A 27 16.78 -29.02 -12.93
CA GLN A 27 15.79 -28.31 -12.12
C GLN A 27 15.45 -29.07 -10.84
N ILE A 28 15.21 -28.34 -9.75
CA ILE A 28 14.73 -28.88 -8.48
C ILE A 28 13.63 -27.98 -7.91
N ARG A 29 12.68 -28.57 -7.19
CA ARG A 29 11.57 -27.86 -6.53
C ARG A 29 11.55 -28.21 -5.05
N HIS A 30 11.48 -27.21 -4.19
CA HIS A 30 11.31 -27.35 -2.74
C HIS A 30 10.04 -26.65 -2.28
N GLU A 31 9.42 -27.21 -1.23
CA GLU A 31 8.37 -26.53 -0.48
C GLU A 31 8.91 -26.14 0.88
N VAL A 32 8.68 -24.89 1.26
CA VAL A 32 9.22 -24.31 2.49
C VAL A 32 8.07 -23.74 3.28
N VAL A 33 8.04 -24.09 4.56
CA VAL A 33 7.00 -23.66 5.49
C VAL A 33 7.62 -22.82 6.59
N ARG A 34 6.95 -21.74 6.94
CA ARG A 34 7.31 -20.86 8.05
C ARG A 34 7.21 -21.64 9.36
N THR A 35 8.19 -21.47 10.24
CA THR A 35 8.15 -22.06 11.57
C THR A 35 7.08 -21.39 12.44
N THR A 36 6.67 -22.04 13.53
CA THR A 36 5.71 -21.49 14.49
C THR A 36 6.21 -20.22 15.19
N ARG A 37 7.51 -19.93 15.13
CA ARG A 37 8.13 -18.71 15.67
C ARG A 37 8.18 -17.56 14.66
N GLY A 38 7.75 -17.81 13.42
CA GLY A 38 7.75 -16.83 12.34
C GLY A 38 8.98 -16.89 11.43
N ASP A 39 10.01 -17.65 11.77
CA ASP A 39 11.23 -17.76 10.96
C ASP A 39 11.09 -18.76 9.81
N TRP A 40 11.84 -18.56 8.74
CA TRP A 40 11.92 -19.51 7.62
C TRP A 40 12.94 -20.62 7.91
N ARG A 41 12.60 -21.86 7.57
CA ARG A 41 13.56 -22.95 7.64
C ARG A 41 14.61 -22.81 6.54
N PRO A 42 15.91 -23.03 6.84
CA PRO A 42 16.95 -23.08 5.82
C PRO A 42 16.65 -24.14 4.76
N VAL A 43 16.90 -23.81 3.50
CA VAL A 43 16.77 -24.74 2.37
C VAL A 43 18.16 -25.20 1.95
N PHE A 44 18.32 -26.52 1.91
CA PHE A 44 19.53 -27.18 1.43
C PHE A 44 19.29 -27.65 0.00
N VAL A 45 20.15 -27.19 -0.90
CA VAL A 45 20.13 -27.59 -2.31
C VAL A 45 21.45 -28.24 -2.63
N GLU A 46 21.40 -29.46 -3.15
CA GLU A 46 22.58 -30.18 -3.60
C GLU A 46 22.79 -29.95 -5.11
N PHE A 47 24.02 -29.59 -5.47
CA PHE A 47 24.45 -29.44 -6.86
C PHE A 47 25.78 -30.16 -7.07
N SER A 48 26.09 -30.48 -8.32
CA SER A 48 27.29 -31.22 -8.68
C SER A 48 28.03 -30.53 -9.81
N SER A 49 29.29 -30.19 -9.56
CA SER A 49 30.24 -29.73 -10.57
C SER A 49 30.96 -30.89 -11.27
N ARG A 50 30.59 -32.15 -10.99
CA ARG A 50 31.23 -33.32 -11.61
C ARG A 50 30.99 -33.29 -13.13
N ASN A 51 32.07 -33.42 -13.90
CA ASN A 51 32.06 -33.36 -15.37
C ASN A 51 31.56 -32.02 -15.94
N LYS A 52 31.66 -30.93 -15.16
CA LYS A 52 31.42 -29.56 -15.62
C LYS A 52 32.75 -28.87 -15.91
N GLU A 53 32.74 -27.99 -16.92
CA GLU A 53 33.91 -27.18 -17.24
C GLU A 53 34.14 -26.13 -16.15
N HIS A 54 35.34 -25.58 -16.09
CA HIS A 54 35.58 -24.47 -15.18
C HIS A 54 34.85 -23.22 -15.70
N GLY A 55 34.30 -22.40 -14.81
CA GLY A 55 33.58 -21.21 -15.24
C GLY A 55 32.48 -20.78 -14.30
N GLN A 56 31.75 -19.76 -14.70
CA GLN A 56 30.60 -19.25 -13.97
C GLN A 56 29.35 -19.98 -14.42
N TYR A 57 28.63 -20.55 -13.45
CA TYR A 57 27.36 -21.20 -13.67
C TYR A 57 26.27 -20.46 -12.92
N GLN A 58 25.20 -20.15 -13.64
CA GLN A 58 24.05 -19.48 -13.06
C GLN A 58 23.09 -20.51 -12.46
N ILE A 59 22.52 -20.19 -11.30
CA ILE A 59 21.38 -20.88 -10.71
C ILE A 59 20.25 -19.86 -10.66
N GLU A 60 19.27 -20.04 -11.54
CA GLU A 60 18.03 -19.28 -11.52
C GLU A 60 17.14 -19.83 -10.41
N VAL A 61 16.56 -18.96 -9.60
CA VAL A 61 15.69 -19.32 -8.50
C VAL A 61 14.42 -18.50 -8.56
N ASP A 62 13.30 -19.21 -8.70
CA ASP A 62 11.96 -18.69 -8.58
C ASP A 62 11.41 -19.04 -7.20
N VAL A 63 11.06 -18.04 -6.40
CA VAL A 63 10.32 -18.22 -5.14
C VAL A 63 8.88 -17.83 -5.38
N LEU A 64 7.94 -18.73 -5.10
CA LEU A 64 6.50 -18.55 -5.30
C LEU A 64 5.81 -18.61 -3.95
N SER A 65 5.14 -17.53 -3.56
CA SER A 65 4.22 -17.53 -2.43
C SER A 65 2.85 -18.02 -2.89
N HIS A 66 2.25 -18.92 -2.11
CA HIS A 66 0.92 -19.45 -2.39
C HIS A 66 -0.08 -18.92 -1.37
N LEU A 67 -1.05 -18.14 -1.82
CA LEU A 67 -2.17 -17.67 -0.99
C LEU A 67 -3.44 -18.25 -1.63
N ASP A 68 -4.19 -19.04 -0.86
CA ASP A 68 -5.41 -19.75 -1.31
C ASP A 68 -5.27 -20.55 -2.62
N GLY A 69 -4.15 -21.26 -2.78
CA GLY A 69 -3.91 -22.14 -3.93
C GLY A 69 -3.46 -21.42 -5.22
N ALA A 70 -3.48 -20.08 -5.25
CA ALA A 70 -2.94 -19.27 -6.33
C ALA A 70 -1.53 -18.75 -5.99
N ALA A 71 -0.67 -18.59 -7.00
CA ALA A 71 0.65 -17.99 -6.82
C ALA A 71 0.47 -16.47 -6.61
N ALA A 72 0.53 -16.02 -5.35
CA ALA A 72 0.25 -14.64 -4.97
C ALA A 72 1.42 -13.70 -5.26
N ARG A 73 2.66 -14.18 -5.12
CA ARG A 73 3.87 -13.39 -5.37
C ARG A 73 4.98 -14.29 -5.90
N LYS A 74 5.73 -13.79 -6.90
CA LYS A 74 6.90 -14.45 -7.47
C LYS A 74 8.12 -13.56 -7.28
N TRP A 75 9.17 -14.08 -6.65
CA TRP A 75 10.49 -13.49 -6.65
C TRP A 75 11.41 -14.29 -7.56
N VAL A 76 12.30 -13.60 -8.26
CA VAL A 76 13.30 -14.20 -9.13
C VAL A 76 14.66 -13.72 -8.67
N CYS A 77 15.56 -14.64 -8.38
CA CYS A 77 16.96 -14.34 -8.11
C CYS A 77 17.87 -15.25 -8.94
N THR A 78 19.08 -14.79 -9.19
CA THR A 78 20.09 -15.55 -9.95
C THR A 78 21.36 -15.60 -9.12
N PHE A 79 21.75 -16.80 -8.71
CA PHE A 79 23.03 -17.05 -8.06
C PHE A 79 24.07 -17.36 -9.11
N VAL A 80 25.33 -16.97 -8.87
CA VAL A 80 26.44 -17.32 -9.76
C VAL A 80 27.46 -18.12 -8.98
N ILE A 81 27.59 -19.40 -9.32
CA ILE A 81 28.61 -20.27 -8.74
C ILE A 81 29.81 -20.34 -9.67
N LEU A 82 30.97 -19.97 -9.16
CA LEU A 82 32.24 -20.18 -9.85
C LEU A 82 32.73 -21.61 -9.61
N VAL A 83 32.73 -22.43 -10.65
CA VAL A 83 33.33 -23.77 -10.62
C VAL A 83 34.82 -23.65 -10.91
N PRO A 84 35.69 -24.02 -9.95
CA PRO A 84 37.14 -23.92 -10.14
C PRO A 84 37.64 -24.96 -11.13
N ARG A 85 38.86 -24.75 -11.66
CA ARG A 85 39.54 -25.74 -12.49
C ARG A 85 39.83 -26.99 -11.66
N ARG A 86 39.84 -28.15 -12.32
CA ARG A 86 40.07 -29.45 -11.68
C ARG A 86 41.44 -29.57 -11.01
N ASP A 87 42.42 -28.81 -11.49
CA ASP A 87 43.79 -28.70 -10.99
C ASP A 87 44.01 -27.52 -10.04
N ALA A 88 42.98 -26.71 -9.76
CA ALA A 88 43.11 -25.54 -8.91
C ALA A 88 43.42 -25.93 -7.46
N THR A 89 44.46 -25.33 -6.89
CA THR A 89 44.77 -25.53 -5.47
C THR A 89 43.82 -24.76 -4.58
N LEU A 90 43.64 -25.19 -3.32
CA LEU A 90 42.81 -24.47 -2.35
C LEU A 90 43.27 -23.00 -2.18
N THR A 91 44.58 -22.75 -2.28
CA THR A 91 45.17 -21.41 -2.25
C THR A 91 44.74 -20.57 -3.46
N GLU A 92 44.75 -21.13 -4.66
CA GLU A 92 44.29 -20.43 -5.88
C GLU A 92 42.79 -20.16 -5.84
N ILE A 93 41.98 -21.12 -5.37
CA ILE A 93 40.55 -20.95 -5.17
C ILE A 93 40.28 -19.82 -4.18
N HIS A 94 41.02 -19.80 -3.06
CA HIS A 94 40.91 -18.76 -2.04
C HIS A 94 41.39 -17.39 -2.54
N GLN A 95 42.46 -17.33 -3.34
CA GLN A 95 42.94 -16.07 -3.93
C GLN A 95 41.95 -15.49 -4.94
N ILE A 96 41.36 -16.32 -5.81
CA ILE A 96 40.33 -15.88 -6.76
C ILE A 96 39.12 -15.34 -5.98
N PHE A 97 38.66 -16.08 -4.96
CA PHE A 97 37.58 -15.65 -4.06
C PHE A 97 37.86 -14.31 -3.39
N LEU A 98 39.05 -14.14 -2.78
CA LEU A 98 39.44 -12.88 -2.16
C LEU A 98 39.52 -11.74 -3.18
N SER A 99 39.97 -12.01 -4.41
CA SER A 99 40.11 -10.98 -5.46
C SER A 99 38.77 -10.46 -5.99
N THR A 100 37.73 -11.30 -6.01
CA THR A 100 36.36 -10.92 -6.41
C THR A 100 35.62 -10.11 -5.34
N HIS A 101 36.09 -10.12 -4.08
CA HIS A 101 35.44 -9.45 -2.93
C HIS A 101 36.25 -8.27 -2.34
N LYS A 102 37.24 -7.72 -3.06
CA LYS A 102 37.97 -6.52 -2.59
C LYS A 102 37.27 -5.25 -3.05
N ASN A 103 36.86 -4.41 -2.11
CA ASN A 103 36.17 -3.14 -2.41
C ASN A 103 37.12 -2.00 -2.81
N VAL A 104 38.43 -2.08 -2.56
CA VAL A 104 39.41 -1.02 -2.93
C VAL A 104 40.76 -1.61 -3.32
N ARG A 105 41.29 -1.22 -4.49
CA ARG A 105 42.64 -1.57 -4.96
C ARG A 105 43.50 -0.31 -5.10
N VAL A 106 44.64 -0.27 -4.40
CA VAL A 106 45.59 0.85 -4.44
C VAL A 106 46.83 0.42 -5.22
N MET A 107 47.09 1.10 -6.34
CA MET A 107 48.22 0.80 -7.22
C MET A 107 49.03 2.08 -7.47
N ALA A 108 50.36 1.98 -7.34
CA ALA A 108 51.30 3.05 -7.68
C ALA A 108 52.35 2.50 -8.65
N ASP A 109 52.55 3.19 -9.77
CA ASP A 109 53.51 2.87 -10.84
C ASP A 109 54.26 4.13 -11.30
N ASP A 110 55.40 3.98 -11.98
CA ASP A 110 56.22 5.10 -12.53
C ASP A 110 56.54 6.22 -11.52
N ALA A 111 57.12 5.85 -10.37
CA ALA A 111 57.47 6.79 -9.29
C ALA A 111 56.28 7.62 -8.72
N SER A 112 55.04 7.20 -8.97
CA SER A 112 53.86 7.80 -8.36
C SER A 112 53.66 7.39 -6.90
N ILE A 113 52.91 8.21 -6.17
CA ILE A 113 52.55 7.98 -4.76
C ILE A 113 51.03 7.92 -4.67
N ALA A 114 50.50 6.77 -4.25
CA ALA A 114 49.09 6.60 -3.96
C ALA A 114 48.86 6.61 -2.45
N ARG A 115 47.93 7.45 -1.98
CA ARG A 115 47.56 7.58 -0.55
C ARG A 115 46.07 7.34 -0.39
N VAL A 116 45.71 6.54 0.61
CA VAL A 116 44.33 6.36 1.08
C VAL A 116 44.29 6.72 2.55
N THR A 117 43.35 7.58 2.94
CA THR A 117 43.12 8.03 4.32
C THR A 117 41.64 7.86 4.67
N GLY A 118 41.36 7.04 5.69
CA GLY A 118 40.00 6.74 6.17
C GLY A 118 39.40 5.49 5.51
N GLY A 119 38.93 4.54 6.33
CA GLY A 119 38.29 3.31 5.87
C GLY A 119 38.22 2.25 6.96
N ASP A 120 37.34 2.44 7.94
CA ASP A 120 37.04 1.36 8.89
C ASP A 120 36.27 0.26 8.15
N GLY A 121 36.81 -0.97 8.18
CA GLY A 121 36.14 -2.17 7.66
C GLY A 121 36.42 -2.55 6.19
N CYS A 122 37.52 -2.11 5.56
CA CYS A 122 37.85 -2.49 4.18
C CYS A 122 39.02 -3.50 4.07
N ASN A 123 38.89 -4.49 3.19
CA ASN A 123 39.98 -5.39 2.77
C ASN A 123 40.84 -4.72 1.68
N LEU A 124 42.04 -4.25 2.05
CA LEU A 124 42.95 -3.52 1.15
C LEU A 124 43.97 -4.43 0.48
N ASP A 125 44.16 -4.26 -0.83
CA ASP A 125 45.29 -4.83 -1.57
C ASP A 125 46.22 -3.71 -2.02
N VAL A 126 47.46 -3.75 -1.54
CA VAL A 126 48.46 -2.70 -1.74
C VAL A 126 49.59 -3.28 -2.57
N THR A 127 49.76 -2.78 -3.79
CA THR A 127 50.83 -3.22 -4.68
C THR A 127 51.64 -2.03 -5.20
N ALA A 128 52.95 -2.09 -5.02
CA ALA A 128 53.91 -1.11 -5.51
C ALA A 128 54.92 -1.78 -6.45
N ARG A 129 55.12 -1.20 -7.63
CA ARG A 129 56.09 -1.67 -8.64
C ARG A 129 56.91 -0.47 -9.15
N ASN A 130 58.06 -0.75 -9.79
CA ASN A 130 58.90 0.25 -10.46
C ASN A 130 59.22 1.50 -9.60
N ALA A 131 59.70 1.26 -8.37
CA ALA A 131 60.03 2.32 -7.40
C ALA A 131 58.85 3.21 -6.93
N GLY A 132 57.60 2.80 -7.17
CA GLY A 132 56.41 3.41 -6.58
C GLY A 132 56.33 3.19 -5.06
N ILE A 133 55.67 4.11 -4.35
CA ILE A 133 55.46 4.04 -2.89
C ILE A 133 53.97 4.01 -2.60
N ALA A 134 53.53 2.98 -1.88
CA ALA A 134 52.16 2.86 -1.37
C ALA A 134 52.18 2.85 0.17
N HIS A 135 51.40 3.74 0.79
CA HIS A 135 51.39 3.95 2.24
C HIS A 135 49.96 3.84 2.79
N VAL A 136 49.77 3.05 3.84
CA VAL A 136 48.49 2.82 4.54
C VAL A 136 48.69 3.07 6.03
N ASP A 137 47.87 3.95 6.62
CA ASP A 137 47.88 4.29 8.04
C ASP A 137 46.52 3.95 8.67
N LEU A 138 46.51 3.13 9.72
CA LEU A 138 45.32 2.58 10.39
C LEU A 138 45.21 3.04 11.87
N SER A 139 45.89 4.12 12.25
CA SER A 139 45.99 4.52 13.65
C SER A 139 44.86 5.46 14.12
N ALA A 140 43.80 4.90 14.71
CA ALA A 140 42.92 5.59 15.65
C ALA A 140 42.79 4.80 16.98
N PRO A 141 42.73 5.46 18.16
CA PRO A 141 43.21 4.87 19.41
C PRO A 141 42.11 4.23 20.29
N GLN A 142 42.44 3.04 20.79
CA GLN A 142 42.07 2.43 22.08
C GLN A 142 40.59 2.41 22.52
N GLY A 143 39.90 1.33 22.12
CA GLY A 143 38.82 0.70 22.88
C GLY A 143 38.92 -0.82 22.64
N LYS A 144 38.82 -1.64 23.67
CA LYS A 144 38.89 -3.10 23.56
C LYS A 144 37.70 -3.58 22.73
N ILE A 145 37.93 -3.92 21.46
CA ILE A 145 36.90 -4.49 20.58
C ILE A 145 36.97 -6.01 20.73
N ASP A 146 35.86 -6.61 21.18
CA ASP A 146 35.70 -8.05 21.24
C ASP A 146 35.85 -8.62 19.82
N MET A 147 36.94 -9.37 19.60
CA MET A 147 37.14 -10.11 18.38
C MET A 147 36.30 -11.38 18.41
N GLY A 148 35.04 -11.24 18.05
CA GLY A 148 34.27 -12.37 17.52
C GLY A 148 34.73 -12.62 16.09
N PHE A 149 35.64 -13.57 15.88
CA PHE A 149 35.65 -14.28 14.60
C PHE A 149 34.29 -14.98 14.50
N THR A 150 33.37 -14.41 13.73
CA THR A 150 32.22 -15.17 13.26
C THR A 150 32.76 -16.20 12.28
N THR A 151 33.04 -17.37 12.84
CA THR A 151 33.08 -18.68 12.21
C THR A 151 32.47 -18.67 10.81
N ILE A 152 33.33 -18.94 9.82
CA ILE A 152 33.15 -19.83 8.68
C ILE A 152 31.70 -20.34 8.57
N ALA A 153 30.88 -19.63 7.83
CA ALA A 153 29.74 -20.20 7.15
C ALA A 153 29.85 -19.74 5.69
N TRP A 154 29.83 -20.70 4.78
CA TRP A 154 29.52 -20.44 3.39
C TRP A 154 28.22 -19.63 3.34
N ASP A 155 28.10 -18.75 2.35
CA ASP A 155 26.83 -18.13 1.94
C ASP A 155 26.42 -16.85 2.72
N GLU A 156 27.11 -15.73 2.47
CA GLU A 156 26.45 -14.40 2.52
C GLU A 156 26.82 -13.61 1.25
N GLU A 157 25.96 -13.72 0.24
CA GLU A 157 25.93 -12.83 -0.92
C GLU A 157 25.35 -11.47 -0.52
N LEU A 158 26.02 -10.39 -0.92
CA LEU A 158 25.46 -9.04 -0.89
C LEU A 158 24.40 -8.94 -1.99
N ILE A 159 23.13 -9.00 -1.60
CA ILE A 159 22.00 -8.76 -2.50
C ILE A 159 21.75 -7.26 -2.54
N GLU A 160 22.04 -6.64 -3.67
CA GLU A 160 21.52 -5.30 -3.96
C GLU A 160 20.04 -5.45 -4.32
N VAL A 161 19.20 -5.35 -3.30
CA VAL A 161 17.75 -5.28 -3.46
C VAL A 161 17.42 -3.84 -3.81
N ASP A 162 16.91 -3.61 -5.01
CA ASP A 162 16.13 -2.41 -5.30
C ASP A 162 14.93 -2.45 -4.34
N LEU A 163 15.07 -1.78 -3.19
CA LEU A 163 13.95 -1.49 -2.31
C LEU A 163 13.02 -0.60 -3.13
N PRO A 164 11.77 -1.00 -3.43
CA PRO A 164 10.80 -0.02 -3.89
C PRO A 164 10.86 1.12 -2.87
N ALA A 165 11.12 2.35 -3.34
CA ALA A 165 11.33 3.51 -2.50
C ALA A 165 10.35 3.43 -1.34
N ALA A 166 10.88 3.35 -0.10
CA ALA A 166 10.06 3.15 1.08
C ALA A 166 8.91 4.13 0.99
N SER A 167 7.70 3.63 0.69
CA SER A 167 6.56 4.49 0.52
C SER A 167 6.38 5.11 1.90
N GLU A 168 6.63 6.42 2.02
CA GLU A 168 6.49 7.11 3.30
C GLU A 168 5.09 6.80 3.81
N CYS A 169 4.99 5.92 4.81
CA CYS A 169 3.72 5.55 5.40
C CYS A 169 3.04 6.83 5.84
N HIS A 170 1.76 6.99 5.49
CA HIS A 170 1.02 8.16 5.90
C HIS A 170 1.12 8.31 7.43
N PRO A 171 1.38 9.52 7.98
CA PRO A 171 1.56 9.72 9.42
C PRO A 171 0.34 9.33 10.26
N HIS A 172 -0.82 9.16 9.61
CA HIS A 172 -2.04 8.68 10.26
C HIS A 172 -2.79 7.72 9.31
N PRO A 173 -2.42 6.42 9.26
CA PRO A 173 -3.08 5.48 8.37
C PRO A 173 -4.58 5.35 8.70
N SER A 174 -5.45 5.50 7.71
CA SER A 174 -6.88 5.22 7.83
C SER A 174 -7.54 5.13 6.45
N VAL A 175 -8.47 4.19 6.32
CA VAL A 175 -9.34 4.01 5.14
C VAL A 175 -10.68 4.72 5.26
N ALA A 176 -11.01 5.28 6.44
CA ALA A 176 -12.20 6.10 6.63
C ALA A 176 -11.96 7.20 7.68
N ALA A 177 -12.54 8.36 7.46
CA ALA A 177 -12.33 9.52 8.32
C ALA A 177 -13.45 10.54 8.14
N CYS A 178 -13.39 11.63 8.89
CA CYS A 178 -14.32 12.74 8.74
C CYS A 178 -13.61 14.08 8.86
N ILE A 179 -13.98 15.05 8.03
CA ILE A 179 -13.70 16.46 8.28
C ILE A 179 -14.94 17.06 8.92
N VAL A 180 -14.81 17.51 10.15
CA VAL A 180 -15.88 18.10 10.94
C VAL A 180 -15.78 19.62 10.86
N ASN A 181 -16.81 20.27 10.34
CA ASN A 181 -16.97 21.72 10.42
C ASN A 181 -17.74 22.09 11.69
N ALA A 182 -17.03 22.63 12.68
CA ALA A 182 -17.62 22.97 13.97
C ALA A 182 -18.59 24.16 13.90
N ALA A 183 -18.50 25.00 12.87
CA ALA A 183 -19.36 26.18 12.68
C ALA A 183 -19.65 26.38 11.19
N PRO A 184 -20.53 25.55 10.59
CA PRO A 184 -20.82 25.62 9.17
C PRO A 184 -21.50 26.95 8.82
N GLU A 185 -20.99 27.60 7.78
CA GLU A 185 -21.65 28.75 7.18
C GLU A 185 -22.86 28.30 6.35
N ALA A 186 -23.70 29.25 5.94
CA ALA A 186 -24.92 28.93 5.19
C ALA A 186 -24.58 28.22 3.87
N GLY A 187 -24.99 26.96 3.74
CA GLY A 187 -24.76 26.13 2.55
C GLY A 187 -23.63 25.11 2.70
N GLU A 188 -22.84 25.17 3.77
CA GLU A 188 -21.76 24.23 4.05
C GLU A 188 -22.23 23.00 4.85
N GLN A 189 -21.66 21.85 4.53
CA GLN A 189 -21.92 20.63 5.29
C GLN A 189 -21.16 20.64 6.61
N ARG A 190 -21.84 20.20 7.66
CA ARG A 190 -21.22 19.98 8.96
C ARG A 190 -20.20 18.84 8.94
N GLN A 191 -20.47 17.77 8.20
CA GLN A 191 -19.60 16.60 8.10
C GLN A 191 -19.23 16.31 6.65
N ILE A 192 -17.94 16.19 6.36
CA ILE A 192 -17.46 15.59 5.10
C ILE A 192 -16.94 14.21 5.47
N ARG A 193 -17.69 13.17 5.12
CA ARG A 193 -17.31 11.78 5.42
C ARG A 193 -16.42 11.23 4.32
N LEU A 194 -15.31 10.64 4.70
CA LEU A 194 -14.27 10.15 3.80
C LEU A 194 -14.22 8.62 3.89
N PHE A 195 -14.28 7.95 2.73
CA PHE A 195 -14.13 6.51 2.60
C PHE A 195 -13.18 6.23 1.45
N ALA A 196 -12.13 5.45 1.70
CA ALA A 196 -11.16 5.00 0.72
C ALA A 196 -11.25 3.47 0.62
N LEU A 197 -12.26 3.00 -0.10
CA LEU A 197 -12.60 1.58 -0.25
C LEU A 197 -12.85 1.27 -1.73
N GLU A 198 -12.50 0.06 -2.17
CA GLU A 198 -12.77 -0.38 -3.55
C GLU A 198 -14.27 -0.45 -3.84
N GLU A 199 -15.03 -0.85 -2.81
CA GLU A 199 -16.50 -0.86 -2.80
C GLU A 199 -17.00 -0.18 -1.52
N CYS A 200 -17.97 0.72 -1.66
CA CYS A 200 -18.64 1.37 -0.55
C CYS A 200 -20.07 0.84 -0.44
N MET A 201 -20.39 0.16 0.66
CA MET A 201 -21.74 -0.25 0.99
C MET A 201 -22.50 0.91 1.65
N LEU A 202 -23.57 1.36 1.00
CA LEU A 202 -24.51 2.33 1.54
C LEU A 202 -25.65 1.58 2.23
N GLY A 203 -26.00 2.01 3.43
CA GLY A 203 -26.95 1.26 4.25
C GLY A 203 -27.58 2.07 5.36
N ARG A 204 -28.51 1.42 6.06
CA ARG A 204 -29.17 1.97 7.24
C ARG A 204 -28.13 2.31 8.32
N PHE A 205 -28.31 3.45 8.99
CA PHE A 205 -27.56 3.74 10.19
C PHE A 205 -27.90 2.75 11.32
N GLU A 206 -26.88 2.05 11.79
CA GLU A 206 -26.95 1.10 12.90
C GLU A 206 -25.79 1.39 13.85
N LEU A 207 -26.10 1.43 15.15
CA LEU A 207 -25.10 1.71 16.18
C LEU A 207 -24.21 0.50 16.47
N VAL A 208 -24.77 -0.71 16.33
CA VAL A 208 -24.11 -1.97 16.68
C VAL A 208 -24.00 -2.82 15.43
N ASP A 209 -22.79 -3.25 15.11
CA ASP A 209 -22.43 -4.12 13.99
C ASP A 209 -23.10 -3.72 12.66
N PRO A 210 -22.96 -2.46 12.22
CA PRO A 210 -23.58 -2.03 10.97
C PRO A 210 -23.02 -2.84 9.79
N GLU A 211 -23.93 -3.34 8.95
CA GLU A 211 -23.58 -4.09 7.73
C GLU A 211 -23.02 -3.21 6.58
N ALA A 212 -23.07 -1.88 6.75
CA ALA A 212 -22.64 -0.90 5.76
C ALA A 212 -21.46 -0.05 6.21
N ASP A 213 -20.78 0.54 5.23
CA ASP A 213 -19.68 1.50 5.43
C ASP A 213 -20.24 2.92 5.58
N VAL A 214 -21.14 3.27 4.66
CA VAL A 214 -21.83 4.57 4.62
C VAL A 214 -23.19 4.40 5.30
N LEU A 215 -23.27 4.86 6.54
CA LEU A 215 -24.44 4.80 7.41
C LEU A 215 -25.35 5.99 7.15
N LEU A 216 -26.53 5.70 6.64
CA LEU A 216 -27.49 6.69 6.21
C LEU A 216 -28.66 6.73 7.20
N SER A 217 -28.97 7.95 7.64
CA SER A 217 -30.13 8.26 8.46
C SER A 217 -31.12 9.11 7.69
N HIS A 218 -32.40 8.98 8.00
CA HIS A 218 -33.44 9.93 7.62
C HIS A 218 -33.30 11.21 8.45
N PHE A 219 -33.51 12.37 7.81
CA PHE A 219 -33.58 13.67 8.49
C PHE A 219 -34.99 14.23 8.34
N SER A 220 -35.58 14.66 9.47
CA SER A 220 -36.78 15.49 9.50
C SER A 220 -36.40 16.97 9.70
N ILE A 221 -37.40 17.84 9.79
CA ILE A 221 -37.19 19.25 10.16
C ILE A 221 -36.58 19.41 11.56
N ASP A 222 -36.77 18.42 12.43
CA ASP A 222 -36.25 18.39 13.81
C ASP A 222 -34.84 17.77 13.88
N GLY A 223 -34.28 17.33 12.74
CA GLY A 223 -32.97 16.73 12.64
C GLY A 223 -33.01 15.22 12.36
N GLN A 224 -31.97 14.52 12.81
CA GLN A 224 -31.78 13.10 12.51
C GLN A 224 -32.83 12.22 13.22
N ASP A 225 -33.53 11.38 12.46
CA ASP A 225 -34.57 10.47 12.95
C ASP A 225 -34.14 9.01 12.77
N ASN A 226 -33.42 8.47 13.76
CA ASN A 226 -32.90 7.11 13.73
C ASN A 226 -33.97 6.01 13.93
N ASN A 227 -35.14 6.36 14.48
CA ASN A 227 -36.17 5.38 14.85
C ASN A 227 -37.38 5.35 13.91
N GLY A 228 -37.57 6.39 13.09
CA GLY A 228 -38.64 6.48 12.09
C GLY A 228 -38.24 5.91 10.74
N LEU A 229 -38.21 6.77 9.71
CA LEU A 229 -38.07 6.31 8.32
C LEU A 229 -36.70 5.70 8.00
N THR A 230 -35.69 5.90 8.85
CA THR A 230 -34.40 5.20 8.77
C THR A 230 -34.56 3.68 8.71
N ARG A 231 -35.58 3.09 9.36
CA ARG A 231 -35.85 1.64 9.31
C ARG A 231 -36.29 1.13 7.94
N ARG A 232 -36.64 2.03 7.02
CA ARG A 232 -37.01 1.72 5.63
C ARG A 232 -35.80 1.70 4.70
N LEU A 233 -34.61 1.95 5.23
CA LEU A 233 -33.36 1.60 4.59
C LEU A 233 -33.00 0.16 5.00
N SER A 234 -32.53 -0.64 4.05
CA SER A 234 -31.88 -1.92 4.32
C SER A 234 -30.50 -1.70 4.96
N GLY A 235 -30.06 -2.62 5.83
CA GLY A 235 -28.70 -2.61 6.39
C GLY A 235 -27.64 -2.57 5.28
N ARG A 236 -27.86 -3.33 4.20
CA ARG A 236 -27.17 -3.20 2.91
C ARG A 236 -28.15 -2.72 1.86
N HIS A 237 -27.99 -1.49 1.38
CA HIS A 237 -28.96 -0.85 0.50
C HIS A 237 -28.45 -0.73 -0.93
N ALA A 238 -27.28 -0.12 -1.10
CA ALA A 238 -26.67 0.06 -2.40
C ALA A 238 -25.16 -0.13 -2.30
N VAL A 239 -24.52 -0.53 -3.38
CA VAL A 239 -23.06 -0.60 -3.47
C VAL A 239 -22.58 0.37 -4.53
N ILE A 240 -21.59 1.18 -4.21
CA ILE A 240 -20.86 1.98 -5.20
C ILE A 240 -19.44 1.42 -5.32
N ARG A 241 -19.00 1.13 -6.55
CA ARG A 241 -17.70 0.52 -6.82
C ARG A 241 -17.07 1.09 -8.08
N ARG A 242 -15.76 0.88 -8.26
CA ARG A 242 -15.07 1.22 -9.51
C ARG A 242 -15.57 0.33 -10.66
N SER A 243 -15.72 0.93 -11.84
CA SER A 243 -15.97 0.23 -13.10
C SER A 243 -14.99 0.68 -14.18
N ALA A 244 -15.01 0.01 -15.33
CA ALA A 244 -14.11 0.34 -16.45
C ALA A 244 -14.31 1.78 -16.98
N GLN A 245 -15.51 2.34 -16.80
CA GLN A 245 -15.89 3.68 -17.30
C GLN A 245 -16.01 4.73 -16.18
N GLY A 246 -15.68 4.38 -14.94
CA GLY A 246 -15.79 5.29 -13.80
C GLY A 246 -16.26 4.54 -12.55
N PHE A 247 -17.48 4.84 -12.11
CA PHE A 247 -18.10 4.24 -10.94
C PHE A 247 -19.52 3.79 -11.25
N ASP A 248 -19.89 2.64 -10.73
CA ASP A 248 -21.23 2.09 -10.88
C ASP A 248 -21.92 2.01 -9.52
N ILE A 249 -23.24 2.16 -9.52
CA ILE A 249 -24.10 1.88 -8.37
C ILE A 249 -24.96 0.64 -8.64
N GLU A 250 -25.13 -0.19 -7.62
CA GLU A 250 -25.98 -1.37 -7.66
C GLU A 250 -26.98 -1.39 -6.50
N ASP A 251 -28.23 -1.72 -6.79
CA ASP A 251 -29.28 -1.95 -5.78
C ASP A 251 -29.21 -3.38 -5.22
N VAL A 252 -28.90 -3.50 -3.94
CA VAL A 252 -28.87 -4.77 -3.19
C VAL A 252 -29.98 -4.83 -2.13
N SER A 253 -30.83 -3.81 -2.08
CA SER A 253 -31.78 -3.58 -1.00
C SER A 253 -33.02 -4.47 -1.06
N ARG A 254 -33.85 -4.34 0.00
CA ARG A 254 -35.23 -4.83 0.02
C ARG A 254 -36.22 -3.84 -0.60
N TYR A 255 -35.95 -2.54 -0.52
CA TYR A 255 -36.94 -1.48 -0.77
C TYR A 255 -36.73 -0.71 -2.07
N GLY A 256 -35.72 -1.08 -2.84
CA GLY A 256 -35.39 -0.53 -4.15
C GLY A 256 -34.63 0.80 -4.06
N VAL A 257 -33.72 1.01 -5.01
CA VAL A 257 -33.08 2.30 -5.27
C VAL A 257 -33.71 2.93 -6.52
N LEU A 258 -33.96 4.24 -6.51
CA LEU A 258 -34.32 4.98 -7.72
C LEU A 258 -33.15 5.83 -8.17
N LEU A 259 -32.79 5.69 -9.45
CA LEU A 259 -31.81 6.54 -10.13
C LEU A 259 -32.60 7.45 -11.08
N ASP A 260 -32.57 8.76 -10.83
CA ASP A 260 -33.37 9.77 -11.54
C ASP A 260 -34.87 9.41 -11.58
N GLY A 261 -35.37 8.79 -10.50
CA GLY A 261 -36.77 8.37 -10.36
C GLY A 261 -37.11 7.01 -10.98
N VAL A 262 -36.14 6.31 -11.59
CA VAL A 262 -36.33 5.00 -12.22
C VAL A 262 -35.63 3.91 -11.43
N TRP A 263 -36.30 2.79 -11.16
CA TRP A 263 -35.65 1.62 -10.57
C TRP A 263 -34.85 0.88 -11.65
N PRO A 264 -33.51 0.78 -11.54
CA PRO A 264 -32.71 0.08 -12.55
C PRO A 264 -32.89 -1.44 -12.53
N GLY A 265 -33.49 -1.97 -11.46
CA GLY A 265 -33.59 -3.39 -11.17
C GLY A 265 -32.55 -3.84 -10.15
N LYS A 266 -32.91 -4.85 -9.36
CA LYS A 266 -32.04 -5.41 -8.33
C LYS A 266 -30.81 -6.07 -8.95
N HIS A 267 -29.65 -5.90 -8.34
CA HIS A 267 -28.36 -6.47 -8.78
C HIS A 267 -27.96 -6.09 -10.21
N LYS A 268 -28.41 -4.93 -10.69
CA LYS A 268 -28.01 -4.38 -11.98
C LYS A 268 -27.12 -3.16 -11.76
N PRO A 269 -25.81 -3.27 -12.01
CA PRO A 269 -24.92 -2.13 -11.98
C PRO A 269 -25.34 -1.07 -13.00
N VAL A 270 -25.32 0.19 -12.59
CA VAL A 270 -25.58 1.35 -13.46
C VAL A 270 -24.47 2.37 -13.26
N ALA A 271 -23.87 2.80 -14.37
CA ALA A 271 -22.84 3.84 -14.36
C ALA A 271 -23.39 5.14 -13.77
N LEU A 272 -22.70 5.64 -12.75
CA LEU A 272 -22.97 6.93 -12.13
C LEU A 272 -22.67 8.05 -13.13
N ARG A 273 -23.46 9.11 -13.07
CA ARG A 273 -23.27 10.32 -13.87
C ARG A 273 -23.42 11.53 -12.96
N GLN A 274 -22.61 12.55 -13.20
CA GLN A 274 -22.78 13.81 -12.50
C GLN A 274 -24.19 14.38 -12.71
N GLY A 275 -24.79 14.90 -11.65
CA GLY A 275 -26.17 15.36 -11.61
C GLY A 275 -27.20 14.27 -11.34
N MET A 276 -26.82 12.98 -11.36
CA MET A 276 -27.74 11.88 -11.07
C MET A 276 -28.27 11.98 -9.64
N ARG A 277 -29.58 11.81 -9.49
CA ARG A 277 -30.28 11.74 -8.21
C ARG A 277 -30.48 10.28 -7.81
N ILE A 278 -30.02 9.92 -6.62
CA ILE A 278 -30.10 8.58 -6.04
C ILE A 278 -31.07 8.64 -4.86
N GLU A 279 -32.25 8.04 -4.99
CA GLU A 279 -33.18 7.86 -3.87
C GLU A 279 -33.06 6.44 -3.34
N LEU A 280 -32.65 6.30 -2.07
CA LEU A 280 -32.40 5.00 -1.44
C LEU A 280 -33.69 4.33 -0.97
N THR A 281 -34.86 4.71 -1.46
CA THR A 281 -36.09 3.96 -1.19
C THR A 281 -37.08 4.23 -2.32
N ALA A 282 -37.39 3.20 -3.11
CA ALA A 282 -38.41 3.30 -4.16
C ALA A 282 -39.85 3.36 -3.59
N SER A 283 -40.05 2.76 -2.40
CA SER A 283 -41.37 2.64 -1.77
C SER A 283 -41.84 3.88 -0.99
N ILE A 284 -40.91 4.71 -0.50
CA ILE A 284 -41.20 5.92 0.27
C ILE A 284 -40.21 6.98 -0.19
N LYS A 285 -40.73 7.97 -0.91
CA LYS A 285 -39.90 9.04 -1.48
C LYS A 285 -39.33 9.94 -0.39
N GLY A 286 -38.13 10.47 -0.64
CA GLY A 286 -37.54 11.53 0.17
C GLY A 286 -36.90 11.09 1.50
N ILE A 287 -36.72 9.79 1.76
CA ILE A 287 -36.06 9.33 2.99
C ILE A 287 -34.57 9.69 2.99
N VAL A 288 -33.82 9.15 2.02
CA VAL A 288 -32.45 9.55 1.76
C VAL A 288 -32.32 9.77 0.27
N VAL A 289 -31.94 10.99 -0.07
CA VAL A 289 -31.74 11.41 -1.46
C VAL A 289 -30.34 11.96 -1.57
N LEU A 290 -29.51 11.30 -2.37
CA LEU A 290 -28.16 11.73 -2.68
C LEU A 290 -28.10 12.28 -4.10
N GLY A 291 -27.28 13.29 -4.33
CA GLY A 291 -26.94 13.82 -5.65
C GLY A 291 -25.47 13.54 -5.95
N VAL A 292 -25.19 13.00 -7.14
CA VAL A 292 -23.83 12.83 -7.65
C VAL A 292 -23.29 14.19 -8.07
N SER A 293 -22.57 14.85 -7.17
CA SER A 293 -22.09 16.22 -7.36
C SER A 293 -20.78 16.31 -8.14
N ALA A 294 -19.97 15.25 -8.10
CA ALA A 294 -18.74 15.12 -8.87
C ALA A 294 -18.40 13.65 -9.14
N ILE A 295 -17.87 13.38 -10.33
CA ILE A 295 -17.17 12.14 -10.67
C ILE A 295 -15.74 12.50 -11.02
N LEU A 296 -14.80 12.03 -10.21
CA LEU A 296 -13.38 12.27 -10.33
C LEU A 296 -12.71 10.98 -10.82
N GLN A 297 -11.47 11.07 -11.31
CA GLN A 297 -10.70 9.87 -11.67
C GLN A 297 -10.46 8.96 -10.46
N HIS A 298 -10.30 9.57 -9.28
CA HIS A 298 -9.93 8.90 -8.03
C HIS A 298 -11.10 8.80 -7.04
N GLY A 299 -12.33 9.16 -7.41
CA GLY A 299 -13.47 9.06 -6.50
C GLY A 299 -14.77 9.70 -6.97
N VAL A 300 -15.79 9.64 -6.13
CA VAL A 300 -17.12 10.24 -6.32
C VAL A 300 -17.47 11.11 -5.11
N ILE A 301 -18.08 12.27 -5.35
CA ILE A 301 -18.62 13.12 -4.28
C ILE A 301 -20.15 13.11 -4.33
N LEU A 302 -20.76 12.74 -3.21
CA LEU A 302 -22.21 12.70 -3.03
C LEU A 302 -22.65 13.75 -2.02
N HIS A 303 -23.69 14.53 -2.36
CA HIS A 303 -24.34 15.47 -1.45
C HIS A 303 -25.74 14.99 -1.10
N ARG A 304 -26.20 15.25 0.11
CA ARG A 304 -27.61 15.06 0.46
C ARG A 304 -28.47 16.14 -0.22
N LEU A 305 -29.61 15.72 -0.76
CA LEU A 305 -30.64 16.58 -1.37
C LEU A 305 -31.95 16.59 -0.56
N ASP A 306 -31.95 15.89 0.57
CA ASP A 306 -33.05 15.84 1.53
C ASP A 306 -32.84 16.85 2.69
N GLN A 307 -33.63 16.74 3.76
CA GLN A 307 -33.53 17.65 4.92
C GLN A 307 -32.16 17.63 5.62
N GLY A 308 -31.34 16.61 5.35
CA GLY A 308 -29.96 16.49 5.81
C GLY A 308 -28.92 17.18 4.91
N ALA A 309 -29.32 18.02 3.93
CA ALA A 309 -28.40 18.67 2.98
C ALA A 309 -27.20 19.41 3.62
N GLN A 310 -27.38 19.95 4.82
CA GLN A 310 -26.33 20.64 5.59
C GLN A 310 -25.65 19.75 6.64
N ALA A 311 -26.17 18.54 6.87
CA ALA A 311 -25.62 17.63 7.86
C ALA A 311 -24.32 17.00 7.35
N GLU A 312 -24.34 16.49 6.12
CA GLU A 312 -23.24 15.69 5.61
C GLU A 312 -23.13 15.64 4.07
N CYS A 313 -21.90 15.46 3.58
CA CYS A 313 -21.58 14.97 2.24
C CYS A 313 -20.54 13.85 2.32
N PHE A 314 -20.36 13.12 1.23
CA PHE A 314 -19.56 11.90 1.19
C PHE A 314 -18.53 11.95 0.07
N TYR A 315 -17.27 11.66 0.40
CA TYR A 315 -16.20 11.35 -0.52
C TYR A 315 -16.01 9.83 -0.55
N LEU A 316 -16.29 9.21 -1.69
CA LEU A 316 -16.02 7.81 -1.95
C LEU A 316 -14.79 7.76 -2.85
N LEU A 317 -13.63 7.58 -2.25
CA LEU A 317 -12.33 7.62 -2.89
C LEU A 317 -11.82 6.21 -3.18
N LEU A 318 -11.05 6.09 -4.25
CA LEU A 318 -10.31 4.87 -4.51
C LEU A 318 -9.09 4.80 -3.59
N PRO A 319 -8.83 3.63 -2.96
CA PRO A 319 -7.60 3.42 -2.22
C PRO A 319 -6.39 3.67 -3.11
N GLU A 320 -5.37 4.30 -2.53
CA GLU A 320 -4.07 4.52 -3.19
C GLU A 320 -4.12 5.26 -4.54
N ALA A 321 -5.20 6.00 -4.81
CA ALA A 321 -5.40 6.73 -6.04
C ALA A 321 -5.20 8.24 -5.86
N ARG A 322 -4.13 8.76 -6.47
CA ARG A 322 -3.88 10.21 -6.58
C ARG A 322 -4.60 10.78 -7.81
N PRO A 323 -5.16 12.01 -7.73
CA PRO A 323 -5.63 12.73 -8.91
C PRO A 323 -4.47 12.99 -9.88
N VAL A 324 -4.57 12.49 -11.12
CA VAL A 324 -3.58 12.78 -12.18
C VAL A 324 -3.92 14.09 -12.89
N VAL A 325 -5.22 14.39 -13.00
CA VAL A 325 -5.73 15.62 -13.60
C VAL A 325 -6.64 16.31 -12.60
N VAL A 326 -6.36 17.58 -12.32
CA VAL A 326 -7.25 18.42 -11.52
C VAL A 326 -8.41 18.85 -12.42
N PRO A 327 -9.66 18.46 -12.11
CA PRO A 327 -10.81 18.87 -12.91
C PRO A 327 -10.98 20.40 -12.83
N ALA A 328 -11.36 21.00 -13.95
CA ALA A 328 -11.67 22.43 -13.95
C ALA A 328 -12.94 22.68 -13.12
N PRO A 329 -13.00 23.72 -12.27
CA PRO A 329 -14.12 23.90 -11.34
C PRO A 329 -15.51 23.92 -12.00
N HIS A 330 -15.60 24.42 -13.24
CA HIS A 330 -16.85 24.50 -14.01
C HIS A 330 -17.37 23.13 -14.49
N THR A 331 -16.55 22.08 -14.44
CA THR A 331 -16.99 20.72 -14.76
C THR A 331 -17.64 20.04 -13.57
N LEU A 332 -17.56 20.59 -12.36
CA LEU A 332 -18.15 20.05 -11.14
C LEU A 332 -19.46 20.76 -10.80
N ALA A 333 -20.32 20.14 -9.99
CA ALA A 333 -21.44 20.87 -9.40
C ALA A 333 -20.89 21.98 -8.48
N PRO A 334 -21.55 23.15 -8.36
CA PRO A 334 -21.04 24.27 -7.57
C PRO A 334 -20.67 23.91 -6.13
N GLN A 335 -21.46 23.03 -5.51
CA GLN A 335 -21.24 22.53 -4.16
C GLN A 335 -19.93 21.74 -4.05
N ALA A 336 -19.68 20.83 -5.01
CA ALA A 336 -18.46 20.03 -5.06
C ALA A 336 -17.22 20.86 -5.43
N ALA A 337 -17.37 21.88 -6.27
CA ALA A 337 -16.28 22.79 -6.63
C ALA A 337 -15.76 23.63 -5.44
N ALA A 338 -16.59 23.84 -4.42
CA ALA A 338 -16.22 24.57 -3.21
C ALA A 338 -15.51 23.69 -2.16
N LEU A 339 -15.56 22.36 -2.31
CA LEU A 339 -14.94 21.43 -1.36
C LEU A 339 -13.44 21.23 -1.64
N PRO A 340 -12.65 20.85 -0.61
CA PRO A 340 -11.21 20.60 -0.80
C PRO A 340 -10.95 19.40 -1.71
N MET A 341 -9.83 19.44 -2.44
CA MET A 341 -9.39 18.30 -3.26
C MET A 341 -8.70 17.27 -2.37
N LEU A 342 -9.38 16.14 -2.16
CA LEU A 342 -8.94 15.08 -1.26
C LEU A 342 -8.67 13.81 -2.04
N PHE A 343 -7.71 13.01 -1.58
CA PHE A 343 -7.36 11.71 -2.16
C PHE A 343 -6.76 10.77 -1.11
N HIS A 344 -6.63 9.48 -1.42
CA HIS A 344 -6.03 8.49 -0.55
C HIS A 344 -4.71 7.99 -1.13
N ARG A 345 -3.66 7.94 -0.31
CA ARG A 345 -2.33 7.47 -0.69
C ARG A 345 -1.51 7.08 0.54
N ASN A 346 -0.67 6.07 0.40
CA ASN A 346 0.22 5.53 1.42
C ASN A 346 -0.54 5.15 2.70
N GLY A 347 -1.77 4.65 2.55
CA GLY A 347 -2.62 4.21 3.65
C GLY A 347 -3.41 5.31 4.36
N GLY A 348 -3.45 6.56 3.88
CA GLY A 348 -4.27 7.60 4.50
C GLY A 348 -4.69 8.74 3.58
N PHE A 349 -5.40 9.72 4.15
CA PHE A 349 -6.01 10.83 3.39
C PHE A 349 -5.06 12.03 3.25
N TRP A 350 -5.04 12.60 2.05
CA TRP A 350 -4.24 13.77 1.70
C TRP A 350 -5.11 14.86 1.11
N HIS A 351 -4.69 16.10 1.32
CA HIS A 351 -5.18 17.28 0.62
C HIS A 351 -4.20 17.67 -0.48
N LEU A 352 -4.73 18.01 -1.66
CA LEU A 352 -3.97 18.62 -2.76
C LEU A 352 -4.35 20.09 -2.89
N ASP A 353 -3.38 20.99 -2.71
CA ASP A 353 -3.54 22.38 -3.12
C ASP A 353 -3.44 22.47 -4.65
N CYS A 354 -4.58 22.70 -5.32
CA CYS A 354 -4.66 22.75 -6.77
C CYS A 354 -3.86 23.89 -7.41
N ALA A 355 -3.53 24.96 -6.67
CA ALA A 355 -2.78 26.10 -7.20
C ALA A 355 -1.27 25.85 -7.14
N SER A 356 -0.77 25.30 -6.03
CA SER A 356 0.66 25.04 -5.85
C SER A 356 1.10 23.61 -6.21
N GLY A 357 0.15 22.69 -6.33
CA GLY A 357 0.39 21.25 -6.46
C GLY A 357 0.88 20.59 -5.17
N LYS A 358 0.89 21.30 -4.03
CA LYS A 358 1.40 20.79 -2.76
C LYS A 358 0.44 19.78 -2.15
N GLU A 359 0.98 18.62 -1.77
CA GLU A 359 0.26 17.58 -1.03
C GLU A 359 0.49 17.76 0.46
N THR A 360 -0.57 17.64 1.27
CA THR A 360 -0.49 17.69 2.73
C THR A 360 -1.24 16.51 3.32
N ALA A 361 -0.53 15.69 4.10
CA ALA A 361 -1.11 14.59 4.86
C ALA A 361 -2.16 15.11 5.85
N LEU A 362 -3.33 14.46 5.92
CA LEU A 362 -4.41 14.86 6.82
C LEU A 362 -4.43 13.97 8.06
N SER A 363 -4.31 14.60 9.22
CA SER A 363 -4.33 13.93 10.51
C SER A 363 -5.01 14.84 11.55
N PRO A 364 -5.38 14.33 12.73
CA PRO A 364 -5.93 15.16 13.81
C PRO A 364 -5.02 16.32 14.24
N ALA A 365 -3.70 16.21 14.01
CA ALA A 365 -2.72 17.26 14.31
C ALA A 365 -2.53 18.27 13.17
N THR A 366 -3.18 18.09 12.02
CA THR A 366 -3.02 18.95 10.83
C THR A 366 -3.79 20.26 11.01
N ALA A 367 -3.11 21.39 10.80
CA ALA A 367 -3.71 22.72 10.85
C ALA A 367 -4.51 23.01 9.55
N LEU A 368 -5.77 22.54 9.51
CA LEU A 368 -6.63 22.65 8.33
C LEU A 368 -6.98 24.10 7.96
N ASP A 369 -7.01 25.01 8.93
CA ASP A 369 -7.29 26.45 8.74
C ASP A 369 -6.25 27.16 7.85
N LYS A 370 -5.09 26.52 7.61
CA LYS A 370 -4.02 27.02 6.74
C LYS A 370 -4.06 26.42 5.33
N LEU A 371 -4.97 25.49 5.07
CA LEU A 371 -5.10 24.79 3.80
C LEU A 371 -6.15 25.47 2.91
N ALA A 372 -5.93 25.43 1.60
CA ALA A 372 -6.89 25.95 0.63
C ALA A 372 -8.22 25.20 0.73
N SER A 373 -9.33 25.92 0.54
CA SER A 373 -10.69 25.34 0.55
C SER A 373 -11.10 24.63 1.85
N PHE A 374 -10.43 24.95 2.97
CA PHE A 374 -10.87 24.57 4.31
C PHE A 374 -11.35 25.81 5.08
N ALA A 375 -12.50 25.68 5.74
CA ALA A 375 -12.98 26.69 6.68
C ALA A 375 -12.15 26.65 7.98
N ARG A 376 -12.07 27.79 8.67
CA ARG A 376 -11.29 27.95 9.91
C ARG A 376 -11.68 26.97 11.02
N HIS A 377 -12.93 26.52 11.03
CA HIS A 377 -13.50 25.66 12.06
C HIS A 377 -13.49 24.17 11.67
N ASN A 378 -12.79 23.82 10.59
CA ASN A 378 -12.63 22.43 10.17
C ASN A 378 -11.58 21.71 11.01
N ARG A 379 -11.89 20.49 11.41
CA ARG A 379 -10.95 19.57 12.06
C ARG A 379 -11.02 18.18 11.43
N PHE A 380 -9.90 17.48 11.41
CA PHE A 380 -9.85 16.09 10.99
C PHE A 380 -10.20 15.18 12.17
N ALA A 381 -11.09 14.21 11.94
CA ALA A 381 -11.43 13.15 12.85
C ALA A 381 -11.09 11.80 12.21
N SER A 382 -10.44 10.93 12.99
CA SER A 382 -9.95 9.63 12.52
C SER A 382 -11.06 8.61 12.25
N GLU A 383 -12.27 8.88 12.72
CA GLU A 383 -13.45 8.04 12.51
C GLU A 383 -14.42 8.74 11.53
N PRO A 384 -15.15 7.99 10.69
CA PRO A 384 -16.11 8.57 9.75
C PRO A 384 -17.39 9.12 10.41
N TYR A 385 -17.71 8.70 11.63
CA TYR A 385 -18.88 9.16 12.42
C TYR A 385 -18.46 9.55 13.86
N PRO A 386 -17.60 10.57 14.04
CA PRO A 386 -17.03 10.93 15.34
C PRO A 386 -18.08 11.43 16.36
N GLU A 387 -19.25 11.83 15.89
CA GLU A 387 -20.41 12.20 16.71
C GLU A 387 -21.18 11.00 17.28
N CYS A 388 -20.86 9.78 16.83
CA CYS A 388 -21.56 8.55 17.20
C CYS A 388 -20.58 7.52 17.78
N TRP A 389 -21.04 6.77 18.77
CA TRP A 389 -20.29 5.63 19.31
C TRP A 389 -20.71 4.36 18.57
N ILE A 390 -20.18 4.16 17.37
CA ILE A 390 -20.45 2.94 16.59
C ILE A 390 -19.67 1.78 17.20
N ILE A 391 -20.38 0.72 17.55
CA ILE A 391 -19.82 -0.50 18.13
C ILE A 391 -19.68 -1.51 17.01
N ARG A 392 -18.44 -1.86 16.66
CA ARG A 392 -18.09 -2.96 15.76
C ARG A 392 -17.44 -4.06 16.59
N THR A 393 -18.11 -5.20 16.74
CA THR A 393 -17.56 -6.38 17.42
C THR A 393 -16.49 -7.05 16.54
N GLU A 394 -15.58 -7.82 17.15
CA GLU A 394 -14.41 -8.39 16.47
C GLU A 394 -14.79 -9.10 15.16
N GLY A 395 -14.23 -8.63 14.02
CA GLY A 395 -14.49 -9.15 12.68
C GLY A 395 -15.43 -8.30 11.80
N ALA A 396 -16.11 -7.30 12.36
CA ALA A 396 -16.95 -6.35 11.61
C ALA A 396 -16.17 -5.08 11.22
N SER A 397 -15.07 -5.20 10.46
CA SER A 397 -14.41 -4.03 9.85
C SER A 397 -15.33 -3.37 8.82
N LEU A 398 -15.04 -2.11 8.45
CA LEU A 398 -15.50 -1.58 7.16
C LEU A 398 -15.15 -2.62 6.08
N CYS A 399 -16.00 -2.80 5.07
CA CYS A 399 -15.86 -3.89 4.10
C CYS A 399 -14.41 -4.02 3.59
N ASP A 400 -13.66 -4.94 4.19
CA ASP A 400 -12.35 -5.33 3.74
C ASP A 400 -12.58 -6.17 2.48
N SER A 401 -12.40 -5.58 1.30
CA SER A 401 -12.33 -6.31 0.04
C SER A 401 -11.08 -7.21 -0.07
N ALA A 402 -10.46 -7.60 1.05
CA ALA A 402 -9.50 -8.70 1.09
C ALA A 402 -10.19 -10.08 1.08
N ALA A 403 -11.52 -10.17 1.17
CA ALA A 403 -12.24 -11.43 1.15
C ALA A 403 -13.46 -11.41 0.20
N LEU A 404 -13.22 -11.56 -1.11
CA LEU A 404 -14.22 -12.06 -2.10
C LEU A 404 -13.53 -12.33 -3.44
N THR A 405 -12.58 -13.25 -3.45
CA THR A 405 -12.22 -14.02 -4.66
C THR A 405 -12.34 -15.49 -4.32
N ALA A 406 -13.52 -16.05 -4.57
CA ALA A 406 -13.77 -17.48 -4.61
C ALA A 406 -13.57 -18.01 -6.04
#